data_AF-A0A420HL16-F1
#
_entry.id   AF-A0A420HL16-F1
#
_cell.length_a   1.000
_cell.length_b   1.000
_cell.length_c   1.000
_cell.angle_alpha   90.00
_cell.angle_beta   90.00
_cell.angle_gamma   90.00
#
_symmetry.space_group_name_H-M   'P 1'
#
loop_
_entity.id
_entity.type
_entity.pdbx_description
1 polymer ?
#
loop_
_entity_poly.entity_id
_entity_poly.type
_entity_poly.pdbx_seq_one_letter_code
_entity_poly.pdbx_strand_id
1 'polypeptide(L)'
;MDPGLSKLLQWSVANSSEPADGTPVASNSQLDPNIMNALFGGPSDAELMKSSMAAIRSSDPEITHEDKLIAFDNFEQLIENLDNANNLEATELWDPLLDCLNHEEGEFRKMAAWCIGTAVQNNKKSQDMLIAKSGLPTLVKLATANDEGTQIRLKAIYALSSACRNHQPAMDIVTAELKNLGKCSGTINAGDMDACDQLMGALRNDALTKP
;
A
#
# COMPACT_ATOMS: atom_id res chain seq x y z
N MET A 1 28.30 9.25 14.39
CA MET A 1 28.54 10.38 13.46
C MET A 1 28.07 9.93 12.10
N ASP A 2 27.20 10.69 11.45
CA ASP A 2 26.61 10.31 10.17
C ASP A 2 27.67 10.37 9.05
N PRO A 3 28.03 9.24 8.41
CA PRO A 3 29.08 9.20 7.38
C PRO A 3 28.77 10.10 6.17
N GLY A 4 27.49 10.35 5.88
CA GLY A 4 27.06 11.21 4.78
C GLY A 4 27.37 12.69 5.02
N LEU A 5 27.21 13.15 6.27
CA LEU A 5 27.46 14.53 6.66
C LEU A 5 28.94 14.91 6.54
N SER A 6 29.84 14.00 6.93
CA SER A 6 31.29 14.19 6.81
C SER A 6 31.75 14.28 5.35
N LYS A 7 31.16 13.47 4.46
CA LYS A 7 31.41 13.53 3.01
C LYS A 7 30.85 14.82 2.40
N LEU A 8 29.66 15.26 2.81
CA LEU A 8 29.05 16.50 2.35
C LEU A 8 29.89 17.72 2.74
N LEU A 9 30.42 17.76 3.97
CA LEU A 9 31.33 18.81 4.41
C LEU A 9 32.61 18.84 3.55
N GLN A 10 33.25 17.69 3.32
CA GLN A 10 34.43 17.60 2.45
C GLN A 10 34.16 18.08 1.03
N TRP A 11 33.00 17.71 0.46
CA TRP A 11 32.57 18.18 -0.86
C TRP A 11 32.32 19.70 -0.87
N SER A 12 31.61 20.24 0.13
CA SER A 12 31.32 21.67 0.21
C SER A 12 32.60 22.51 0.30
N VAL A 13 33.59 22.06 1.09
CA VAL A 13 34.89 22.72 1.19
C VAL A 13 35.61 22.71 -0.16
N ALA A 14 35.62 21.57 -0.85
CA ALA A 14 36.26 21.45 -2.16
C ALA A 14 35.63 22.33 -3.25
N ASN A 15 34.31 22.59 -3.17
CA ASN A 15 33.56 23.37 -4.16
C ASN A 15 33.27 24.83 -3.74
N SER A 16 33.63 25.23 -2.52
CA SER A 16 33.40 26.59 -1.99
C SER A 16 34.48 27.61 -2.35
N SER A 17 35.64 27.16 -2.84
CA SER A 17 36.76 28.02 -3.21
C SER A 17 36.79 28.28 -4.72
N GLU A 18 36.58 29.53 -5.13
CA GLU A 18 36.86 29.98 -6.50
C GLU A 18 38.38 29.92 -6.77
N PRO A 19 38.83 29.34 -7.90
CA PRO A 19 40.23 29.39 -8.27
C PRO A 19 40.63 30.82 -8.66
N ALA A 20 41.74 31.30 -8.10
CA ALA A 20 42.24 32.67 -8.31
C ALA A 20 42.56 33.02 -9.80
N ASP A 21 42.63 32.01 -10.68
CA ASP A 21 43.06 32.16 -12.08
C ASP A 21 41.94 31.96 -13.13
N GLY A 22 40.66 31.91 -12.73
CA GLY A 22 39.53 31.85 -13.68
C GLY A 22 39.49 30.61 -14.58
N THR A 23 40.27 29.57 -14.26
CA THR A 23 40.20 28.27 -14.92
C THR A 23 38.99 27.50 -14.37
N PRO A 24 38.07 26.98 -15.22
CA PRO A 24 36.92 26.25 -14.73
C PRO A 24 37.41 24.94 -14.09
N VAL A 25 37.13 24.75 -12.81
CA VAL A 25 37.36 23.48 -12.12
C VAL A 25 36.45 22.45 -12.77
N ALA A 26 37.04 21.47 -13.46
CA ALA A 26 36.29 20.38 -14.07
C ALA A 26 35.68 19.50 -12.97
N SER A 27 34.44 19.78 -12.59
CA SER A 27 33.66 18.96 -11.65
C SER A 27 33.16 17.70 -12.34
N ASN A 28 34.01 16.67 -12.42
CA ASN A 28 33.69 15.39 -13.05
C ASN A 28 33.57 14.23 -12.05
N SER A 29 33.35 14.51 -10.77
CA SER A 29 32.91 13.48 -9.82
C SER A 29 31.39 13.35 -9.92
N GLN A 30 30.93 12.24 -10.51
CA GLN A 30 29.53 11.81 -10.37
C GLN A 30 29.17 11.86 -8.88
N LEU A 31 28.21 12.73 -8.53
CA LEU A 31 27.82 12.96 -7.16
C LEU A 31 27.24 11.67 -6.58
N ASP A 32 27.83 11.18 -5.48
CA ASP A 32 27.34 10.02 -4.73
C ASP A 32 25.85 10.27 -4.39
N PRO A 33 24.92 9.35 -4.70
CA PRO A 33 23.49 9.51 -4.44
C PRO A 33 23.18 9.88 -2.99
N ASN A 34 24.02 9.44 -2.03
CA ASN A 34 23.85 9.81 -0.63
C ASN A 34 24.21 11.27 -0.35
N ILE A 35 25.19 11.83 -1.06
CA ILE A 35 25.55 13.26 -0.98
C ILE A 35 24.47 14.09 -1.68
N MET A 36 23.94 13.61 -2.81
CA MET A 36 22.83 14.25 -3.51
C MET A 36 21.58 14.33 -2.63
N ASN A 37 21.20 13.22 -1.99
CA ASN A 37 20.06 13.17 -1.06
C ASN A 37 20.28 14.03 0.19
N ALA A 38 21.51 14.11 0.70
CA ALA A 38 21.84 14.97 1.82
C ALA A 38 21.86 16.46 1.45
N LEU A 39 22.13 16.80 0.18
CA LEU A 39 22.23 18.18 -0.32
C LEU A 39 20.90 18.72 -0.85
N PHE A 40 20.09 17.88 -1.51
CA PHE A 40 18.84 18.26 -2.18
C PHE A 40 17.59 17.64 -1.54
N GLY A 41 17.75 16.76 -0.55
CA GLY A 41 16.70 15.88 -0.06
C GLY A 41 16.63 14.59 -0.89
N GLY A 42 16.25 13.48 -0.24
CA GLY A 42 15.80 12.29 -0.96
C GLY A 42 14.40 12.50 -1.56
N PRO A 43 13.93 11.59 -2.42
CA PRO A 43 12.55 11.63 -2.89
C PRO A 43 11.58 11.63 -1.70
N SER A 44 10.51 12.38 -1.81
CA SER A 44 9.43 12.37 -0.83
C SER A 44 8.70 11.03 -0.82
N ASP A 45 8.06 10.69 0.30
CA ASP A 45 7.22 9.49 0.40
C ASP A 45 6.14 9.44 -0.70
N ALA A 46 5.58 10.60 -1.09
CA ALA A 46 4.63 10.69 -2.18
C ALA A 46 5.23 10.29 -3.54
N GLU A 47 6.48 10.68 -3.80
CA GLU A 47 7.21 10.28 -5.02
C GLU A 47 7.58 8.80 -4.98
N LEU A 48 8.00 8.29 -3.82
CA LEU A 48 8.27 6.86 -3.63
C LEU A 48 7.01 6.01 -3.83
N MET A 49 5.88 6.40 -3.25
CA MET A 49 4.59 5.71 -3.45
C MET A 49 4.20 5.67 -4.93
N LYS A 50 4.35 6.78 -5.66
CA LYS A 50 4.08 6.83 -7.11
C LYS A 50 5.05 5.96 -7.90
N SER A 51 6.33 5.95 -7.54
CA SER A 51 7.35 5.10 -8.16
C SER A 51 7.03 3.61 -7.98
N SER A 52 6.69 3.20 -6.76
CA SER A 52 6.27 1.82 -6.48
C SER A 52 5.04 1.41 -7.30
N MET A 53 4.00 2.26 -7.35
CA MET A 53 2.81 1.96 -8.15
C MET A 53 3.11 1.90 -9.66
N ALA A 54 4.01 2.75 -10.15
CA ALA A 54 4.46 2.72 -11.55
C ALA A 54 5.19 1.40 -11.86
N ALA A 55 6.05 0.92 -10.97
CA ALA A 55 6.72 -0.37 -11.12
C ALA A 55 5.71 -1.54 -11.11
N ILE A 56 4.79 -1.56 -10.14
CA ILE A 56 3.72 -2.57 -10.02
C ILE A 56 2.94 -2.71 -11.33
N ARG A 57 2.56 -1.58 -11.94
CA ARG A 57 1.72 -1.55 -13.15
C ARG A 57 2.52 -1.51 -14.47
N SER A 58 3.84 -1.66 -14.40
CA SER A 58 4.68 -1.57 -15.59
C SER A 58 4.42 -2.72 -16.55
N SER A 59 4.36 -2.40 -17.85
CA SER A 59 4.37 -3.38 -18.94
C SER A 59 5.77 -3.65 -19.49
N ASP A 60 6.81 -3.07 -18.89
CA ASP A 60 8.21 -3.27 -19.28
C ASP A 60 8.66 -4.70 -18.92
N PRO A 61 9.13 -5.51 -19.88
CA PRO A 61 9.62 -6.87 -19.61
C PRO A 61 10.88 -6.92 -18.73
N GLU A 62 11.64 -5.82 -18.62
CA GLU A 62 12.82 -5.75 -17.75
C GLU A 62 12.43 -5.61 -16.26
N ILE A 63 11.20 -5.16 -15.97
CA ILE A 63 10.67 -5.15 -14.60
C ILE A 63 10.03 -6.51 -14.34
N THR A 64 10.79 -7.37 -13.65
CA THR A 64 10.38 -8.76 -13.42
C THR A 64 9.18 -8.84 -12.49
N HIS A 65 8.54 -10.01 -12.44
CA HIS A 65 7.46 -10.27 -11.48
C HIS A 65 7.93 -10.04 -10.02
N GLU A 66 9.14 -10.49 -9.69
CA GLU A 66 9.72 -10.29 -8.35
C GLU A 66 9.92 -8.81 -8.03
N ASP A 67 10.42 -8.02 -8.99
CA ASP A 67 10.58 -6.56 -8.79
C ASP A 67 9.24 -5.87 -8.50
N LYS A 68 8.15 -6.34 -9.11
CA LYS A 68 6.79 -5.83 -8.85
C LYS A 68 6.29 -6.22 -7.47
N LEU A 69 6.62 -7.41 -6.98
CA LEU A 69 6.29 -7.81 -5.60
C LEU A 69 7.09 -7.00 -4.58
N ILE A 70 8.37 -6.76 -4.83
CA ILE A 70 9.20 -5.85 -4.02
C ILE A 70 8.62 -4.44 -4.03
N ALA A 71 8.12 -3.96 -5.18
CA ALA A 71 7.47 -2.66 -5.27
C ALA A 71 6.17 -2.61 -4.44
N PHE A 72 5.39 -3.69 -4.39
CA PHE A 72 4.26 -3.79 -3.45
C PHE A 72 4.71 -3.73 -1.99
N ASP A 73 5.75 -4.46 -1.60
CA ASP A 73 6.27 -4.41 -0.22
C ASP A 73 6.77 -3.01 0.17
N ASN A 74 7.45 -2.33 -0.74
CA ASN A 74 7.89 -0.95 -0.54
C ASN A 74 6.71 0.02 -0.42
N PHE A 75 5.69 -0.17 -1.25
CA PHE A 75 4.47 0.62 -1.18
C PHE A 75 3.72 0.40 0.13
N GLU A 76 3.61 -0.86 0.58
CA GLU A 76 2.94 -1.25 1.82
C GLU A 76 3.60 -0.63 3.06
N GLN A 77 4.94 -0.68 3.13
CA GLN A 77 5.70 -0.04 4.20
C GLN A 77 5.47 1.48 4.29
N LEU A 78 5.37 2.17 3.14
CA LEU A 78 5.12 3.61 3.13
C LEU A 78 3.73 3.95 3.67
N ILE A 79 2.71 3.14 3.35
CA ILE A 79 1.32 3.36 3.76
C ILE A 79 1.01 2.83 5.17
N GLU A 80 1.95 2.19 5.87
CA GLU A 80 1.86 2.00 7.33
C GLU A 80 1.81 3.36 8.06
N ASN A 81 2.39 4.40 7.46
CA ASN A 81 2.22 5.78 7.92
C ASN A 81 0.83 6.31 7.51
N LEU A 82 0.06 6.74 8.52
CA LEU A 82 -1.30 7.25 8.32
C LEU A 82 -1.39 8.47 7.40
N ASP A 83 -0.40 9.37 7.42
CA ASP A 83 -0.37 10.54 6.54
C ASP A 83 -0.16 10.12 5.09
N ASN A 84 0.71 9.15 4.83
CA ASN A 84 0.93 8.58 3.50
C ASN A 84 -0.32 7.83 3.00
N ALA A 85 -0.94 7.00 3.84
CA ALA A 85 -2.19 6.33 3.52
C ALA A 85 -3.30 7.33 3.16
N ASN A 86 -3.40 8.43 3.91
CA ASN A 86 -4.36 9.52 3.65
C ASN A 86 -4.03 10.34 2.40
N ASN A 87 -2.77 10.31 1.96
CA ASN A 87 -2.28 11.00 0.77
C ASN A 87 -2.57 10.20 -0.52
N LEU A 88 -2.93 8.92 -0.44
CA LEU A 88 -3.30 8.09 -1.59
C LEU A 88 -4.38 8.73 -2.48
N GLU A 89 -5.29 9.51 -1.88
CA GLU A 89 -6.29 10.28 -2.60
C GLU A 89 -5.65 11.40 -3.44
N ALA A 90 -4.83 12.25 -2.82
CA ALA A 90 -4.19 13.37 -3.50
C ALA A 90 -3.12 12.93 -4.51
N THR A 91 -2.53 11.74 -4.31
CA THR A 91 -1.61 11.13 -5.28
C THR A 91 -2.30 10.28 -6.34
N GLU A 92 -3.64 10.16 -6.30
CA GLU A 92 -4.46 9.37 -7.23
C GLU A 92 -4.10 7.87 -7.29
N LEU A 93 -3.66 7.31 -6.17
CA LEU A 93 -3.15 5.94 -6.08
C LEU A 93 -4.21 4.90 -5.65
N TRP A 94 -5.39 5.35 -5.20
CA TRP A 94 -6.51 4.45 -4.87
C TRP A 94 -6.97 3.62 -6.05
N ASP A 95 -7.26 4.23 -7.21
CA ASP A 95 -7.79 3.51 -8.37
C ASP A 95 -6.77 2.49 -8.92
N PRO A 96 -5.48 2.85 -9.12
CA PRO A 96 -4.44 1.89 -9.49
C PRO A 96 -4.31 0.70 -8.53
N LEU A 97 -4.44 0.94 -7.21
CA LEU A 97 -4.34 -0.11 -6.20
C LEU A 97 -5.58 -1.03 -6.22
N LEU A 98 -6.77 -0.45 -6.39
CA LEU A 98 -8.02 -1.22 -6.48
C LEU A 98 -8.10 -2.05 -7.77
N ASP A 99 -7.57 -1.56 -8.89
CA ASP A 99 -7.45 -2.32 -10.14
C ASP A 99 -6.69 -3.63 -9.93
N CYS A 100 -5.63 -3.61 -9.11
CA CYS A 100 -4.83 -4.80 -8.81
C CYS A 100 -5.60 -5.91 -8.09
N LEU A 101 -6.75 -5.61 -7.44
CA LEU A 101 -7.63 -6.66 -6.89
C LEU A 101 -8.29 -7.53 -7.96
N ASN A 102 -8.30 -7.09 -9.22
CA ASN A 102 -8.84 -7.84 -10.36
C ASN A 102 -7.75 -8.32 -11.33
N HIS A 103 -6.48 -8.27 -10.92
CA HIS A 103 -5.36 -8.72 -11.73
C HIS A 103 -5.47 -10.22 -12.04
N GLU A 104 -4.94 -10.69 -13.17
CA GLU A 104 -4.98 -12.12 -13.54
C GLU A 104 -4.13 -12.98 -12.60
N GLU A 105 -2.98 -12.45 -12.18
CA GLU A 105 -2.07 -13.10 -11.23
C GLU A 105 -2.56 -12.97 -9.79
N GLY A 106 -2.69 -14.09 -9.08
CA GLY A 106 -3.20 -14.13 -7.72
C GLY A 106 -2.33 -13.39 -6.70
N GLU A 107 -1.00 -13.39 -6.88
CA GLU A 107 -0.08 -12.67 -6.00
C GLU A 107 -0.34 -11.16 -6.00
N PHE A 108 -0.72 -10.58 -7.15
CA PHE A 108 -1.07 -9.15 -7.23
C PHE A 108 -2.35 -8.86 -6.44
N ARG A 109 -3.37 -9.72 -6.57
CA ARG A 109 -4.61 -9.60 -5.78
C ARG A 109 -4.33 -9.69 -4.28
N LYS A 110 -3.46 -10.61 -3.87
CA LYS A 110 -3.00 -10.77 -2.47
C LYS A 110 -2.33 -9.50 -1.96
N MET A 111 -1.35 -8.98 -2.71
CA MET A 111 -0.57 -7.81 -2.30
C MET A 111 -1.41 -6.52 -2.28
N ALA A 112 -2.30 -6.35 -3.26
CA ALA A 112 -3.24 -5.23 -3.27
C ALA A 112 -4.19 -5.26 -2.07
N ALA A 113 -4.75 -6.43 -1.74
CA ALA A 113 -5.59 -6.59 -0.56
C ALA A 113 -4.81 -6.30 0.74
N TRP A 114 -3.54 -6.71 0.81
CA TRP A 114 -2.68 -6.39 1.96
C TRP A 114 -2.49 -4.87 2.09
N CYS A 115 -2.06 -4.19 1.02
CA CYS A 115 -1.85 -2.75 1.02
C CYS A 115 -3.11 -1.97 1.42
N ILE A 116 -4.27 -2.33 0.85
CA ILE A 116 -5.56 -1.72 1.20
C ILE A 116 -5.86 -1.94 2.68
N GLY A 117 -5.67 -3.15 3.18
CA GLY A 117 -5.91 -3.48 4.58
C GLY A 117 -5.03 -2.69 5.55
N THR A 118 -3.79 -2.40 5.16
CA THR A 118 -2.87 -1.54 5.93
C THR A 118 -3.31 -0.08 5.87
N ALA A 119 -3.61 0.45 4.68
CA ALA A 119 -4.04 1.85 4.52
C ALA A 119 -5.29 2.23 5.33
N VAL A 120 -6.24 1.29 5.48
CA VAL A 120 -7.53 1.53 6.17
C VAL A 120 -7.52 1.14 7.65
N GLN A 121 -6.48 0.46 8.14
CA GLN A 121 -6.45 -0.04 9.52
C GLN A 121 -6.47 1.12 10.52
N ASN A 122 -7.51 1.18 11.35
CA ASN A 122 -7.72 2.25 12.33
C ASN A 122 -7.66 3.67 11.71
N ASN A 123 -7.99 3.80 10.41
CA ASN A 123 -7.89 5.04 9.67
C ASN A 123 -9.22 5.39 9.01
N LYS A 124 -10.02 6.20 9.70
CA LYS A 124 -11.36 6.59 9.24
C LYS A 124 -11.34 7.24 7.85
N LYS A 125 -10.36 8.10 7.56
CA LYS A 125 -10.30 8.80 6.27
C LYS A 125 -10.08 7.80 5.12
N SER A 126 -9.13 6.89 5.26
CA SER A 126 -8.92 5.82 4.28
C SER A 126 -10.08 4.83 4.20
N GLN A 127 -10.75 4.51 5.32
CA GLN A 127 -11.97 3.70 5.32
C GLN A 127 -13.09 4.37 4.50
N ASP A 128 -13.32 5.67 4.71
CA ASP A 128 -14.29 6.45 3.94
C ASP A 128 -13.92 6.46 2.44
N MET A 129 -12.64 6.59 2.10
CA MET A 129 -12.16 6.54 0.71
C MET A 129 -12.38 5.18 0.06
N LEU A 130 -12.13 4.09 0.78
CA LEU A 130 -12.38 2.74 0.27
C LEU A 130 -13.87 2.53 -0.07
N ILE A 131 -14.78 3.11 0.73
CA ILE A 131 -16.22 3.12 0.42
C ILE A 131 -16.52 3.97 -0.80
N ALA A 132 -16.01 5.21 -0.84
CA ALA A 132 -16.26 6.14 -1.93
C ALA A 132 -15.80 5.56 -3.29
N LYS A 133 -14.73 4.76 -3.29
CA LYS A 133 -14.19 4.07 -4.46
C LYS A 133 -14.80 2.68 -4.70
N SER A 134 -15.81 2.27 -3.94
CA SER A 134 -16.50 0.99 -4.08
C SER A 134 -15.57 -0.23 -4.02
N GLY A 135 -14.54 -0.20 -3.16
CA GLY A 135 -13.58 -1.29 -3.05
C GLY A 135 -14.06 -2.48 -2.19
N LEU A 136 -14.99 -2.26 -1.27
CA LEU A 136 -15.49 -3.30 -0.35
C LEU A 136 -16.14 -4.50 -1.08
N PRO A 137 -17.02 -4.33 -2.09
CA PRO A 137 -17.61 -5.46 -2.82
C PRO A 137 -16.55 -6.38 -3.45
N THR A 138 -15.49 -5.82 -4.03
CA THR A 138 -14.39 -6.60 -4.63
C THR A 138 -13.65 -7.42 -3.57
N LEU A 139 -13.37 -6.82 -2.41
CA LEU A 139 -12.75 -7.54 -1.28
C LEU A 139 -13.66 -8.66 -0.75
N VAL A 140 -14.97 -8.45 -0.66
CA VAL A 140 -15.93 -9.50 -0.27
C VAL A 140 -15.94 -10.64 -1.29
N LYS A 141 -15.93 -10.32 -2.58
CA LYS A 141 -15.82 -11.32 -3.66
C LYS A 141 -14.56 -12.16 -3.49
N LEU A 142 -13.38 -11.54 -3.33
CA LEU A 142 -12.12 -12.25 -3.13
C LEU A 142 -12.13 -13.11 -1.86
N ALA A 143 -12.64 -12.59 -0.75
CA ALA A 143 -12.71 -13.33 0.52
C ALA A 143 -13.58 -14.60 0.45
N THR A 144 -14.57 -14.62 -0.45
CA THR A 144 -15.62 -15.64 -0.50
C THR A 144 -15.59 -16.55 -1.74
N ALA A 145 -14.75 -16.24 -2.72
CA ALA A 145 -14.53 -17.04 -3.91
C ALA A 145 -13.88 -18.38 -3.56
N ASN A 146 -14.50 -19.49 -3.97
CA ASN A 146 -14.00 -20.84 -3.68
C ASN A 146 -12.87 -21.27 -4.64
N ASP A 147 -12.74 -20.62 -5.78
CA ASP A 147 -11.69 -20.83 -6.79
C ASP A 147 -10.46 -19.92 -6.56
N GLU A 148 -10.49 -19.11 -5.49
CA GLU A 148 -9.42 -18.19 -5.14
C GLU A 148 -8.48 -18.80 -4.09
N GLY A 149 -7.18 -18.62 -4.27
CA GLY A 149 -6.17 -19.22 -3.39
C GLY A 149 -6.31 -18.76 -1.94
N THR A 150 -6.17 -19.69 -0.98
CA THR A 150 -6.36 -19.42 0.46
C THR A 150 -5.64 -18.17 0.96
N GLN A 151 -4.39 -17.93 0.54
CA GLN A 151 -3.61 -16.77 0.98
C GLN A 151 -4.20 -15.42 0.50
N ILE A 152 -4.76 -15.40 -0.72
CA ILE A 152 -5.43 -14.23 -1.28
C ILE A 152 -6.70 -13.94 -0.48
N ARG A 153 -7.50 -14.97 -0.23
CA ARG A 153 -8.71 -14.88 0.59
C ARG A 153 -8.42 -14.35 1.99
N LEU A 154 -7.37 -14.87 2.64
CA LEU A 154 -6.96 -14.42 3.98
C LEU A 154 -6.53 -12.94 4.00
N LYS A 155 -5.82 -12.46 2.98
CA LYS A 155 -5.47 -11.04 2.86
C LYS A 155 -6.69 -10.16 2.56
N ALA A 156 -7.64 -10.62 1.75
CA ALA A 156 -8.91 -9.94 1.57
C ALA A 156 -9.70 -9.83 2.88
N ILE A 157 -9.75 -10.91 3.68
CA ILE A 157 -10.40 -10.90 5.00
C ILE A 157 -9.68 -9.97 5.98
N TYR A 158 -8.34 -9.91 5.94
CA TYR A 158 -7.57 -8.92 6.69
C TYR A 158 -8.01 -7.49 6.33
N ALA A 159 -8.10 -7.17 5.03
CA ALA A 159 -8.54 -5.85 4.58
C ALA A 159 -9.97 -5.52 5.03
N LEU A 160 -10.89 -6.48 4.93
CA LEU A 160 -12.27 -6.32 5.43
C LEU A 160 -12.31 -6.10 6.95
N SER A 161 -11.50 -6.82 7.73
CA SER A 161 -11.37 -6.61 9.17
C SER A 161 -10.87 -5.20 9.49
N SER A 162 -9.83 -4.73 8.81
CA SER A 162 -9.31 -3.36 8.97
C SER A 162 -10.34 -2.31 8.58
N ALA A 163 -11.11 -2.56 7.51
CA ALA A 163 -12.10 -1.62 7.01
C ALA A 163 -13.33 -1.50 7.92
N CYS A 164 -13.79 -2.61 8.52
CA CYS A 164 -15.05 -2.64 9.26
C CYS A 164 -14.92 -2.27 10.76
N ARG A 165 -13.78 -2.52 11.40
CA ARG A 165 -13.64 -2.26 12.85
C ARG A 165 -13.79 -0.78 13.16
N ASN A 166 -14.66 -0.47 14.11
CA ASN A 166 -15.04 0.90 14.51
C ASN A 166 -15.57 1.76 13.35
N HIS A 167 -16.02 1.14 12.25
CA HIS A 167 -16.55 1.85 11.08
C HIS A 167 -17.86 1.20 10.59
N GLN A 168 -18.97 1.70 11.13
CA GLN A 168 -20.30 1.16 10.82
C GLN A 168 -20.67 1.22 9.33
N PRO A 169 -20.37 2.30 8.58
CA PRO A 169 -20.69 2.34 7.15
C PRO A 169 -20.03 1.20 6.35
N ALA A 170 -18.75 0.88 6.63
CA ALA A 170 -18.08 -0.25 5.99
C ALA A 170 -18.70 -1.59 6.41
N MET A 171 -19.00 -1.76 7.71
CA MET A 171 -19.65 -2.97 8.23
C MET A 171 -21.03 -3.22 7.58
N ASP A 172 -21.82 -2.17 7.39
CA ASP A 172 -23.15 -2.29 6.78
C ASP A 172 -23.05 -2.76 5.32
N ILE A 173 -22.11 -2.21 4.55
CA ILE A 173 -21.85 -2.64 3.16
C ILE A 173 -21.37 -4.09 3.13
N VAL A 174 -20.38 -4.45 3.95
CA VAL A 174 -19.82 -5.81 3.98
C VAL A 174 -20.87 -6.83 4.39
N THR A 175 -21.68 -6.54 5.42
CA THR A 175 -22.74 -7.47 5.85
C THR A 175 -23.88 -7.56 4.83
N ALA A 176 -24.19 -6.50 4.09
CA ALA A 176 -25.14 -6.54 2.98
C ALA A 176 -24.63 -7.45 1.85
N GLU A 177 -23.37 -7.31 1.44
CA GLU A 177 -22.77 -8.18 0.42
C GLU A 177 -22.74 -9.65 0.88
N LEU A 178 -22.35 -9.91 2.14
CA LEU A 178 -22.34 -11.26 2.68
C LEU A 178 -23.74 -11.88 2.82
N LYS A 179 -24.78 -11.07 3.07
CA LYS A 179 -26.18 -11.53 3.06
C LYS A 179 -26.61 -11.96 1.67
N ASN A 180 -26.25 -11.21 0.64
CA ASN A 180 -26.54 -11.57 -0.76
C ASN A 180 -25.92 -12.92 -1.14
N LEU A 181 -24.78 -13.26 -0.52
CA LEU A 181 -24.10 -14.55 -0.69
C LEU A 181 -24.59 -15.65 0.28
N GLY A 182 -25.55 -15.37 1.15
CA GLY A 182 -26.04 -16.32 2.17
C GLY A 182 -25.01 -16.66 3.25
N LYS A 183 -23.95 -15.86 3.41
CA LYS A 183 -22.85 -16.08 4.37
C LYS A 183 -23.01 -15.29 5.68
N CYS A 184 -23.97 -14.38 5.77
CA CYS A 184 -24.25 -13.62 6.99
C CYS A 184 -25.77 -13.44 7.18
N SER A 185 -26.24 -13.48 8.42
CA SER A 185 -27.65 -13.28 8.78
C SER A 185 -27.76 -12.32 9.97
N GLY A 186 -27.52 -11.03 9.75
CA GLY A 186 -27.75 -10.01 10.79
C GLY A 186 -27.12 -8.65 10.49
N THR A 187 -27.46 -7.64 11.29
CA THR A 187 -26.72 -6.38 11.39
C THR A 187 -25.65 -6.54 12.47
N ILE A 188 -24.41 -6.16 12.19
CA ILE A 188 -23.30 -6.25 13.14
C ILE A 188 -22.91 -4.83 13.54
N ASN A 189 -22.75 -4.61 14.85
CA ASN A 189 -22.22 -3.36 15.36
C ASN A 189 -20.69 -3.35 15.18
N ALA A 190 -20.17 -2.41 14.40
CA ALA A 190 -18.75 -2.26 14.12
C ALA A 190 -17.90 -1.95 15.37
N GLY A 191 -18.50 -1.45 16.45
CA GLY A 191 -17.84 -1.23 17.74
C GLY A 191 -17.82 -2.45 18.65
N ASP A 192 -18.59 -3.50 18.33
CA ASP A 192 -18.56 -4.77 19.04
C ASP A 192 -17.44 -5.65 18.45
N MET A 193 -16.28 -5.65 19.13
CA MET A 193 -15.10 -6.37 18.65
C MET A 193 -15.33 -7.89 18.63
N ASP A 194 -16.08 -8.45 19.57
CA ASP A 194 -16.38 -9.88 19.60
C ASP A 194 -17.24 -10.27 18.39
N ALA A 195 -18.25 -9.46 18.05
CA ALA A 195 -19.06 -9.68 16.85
C ALA A 195 -18.23 -9.54 15.55
N CYS A 196 -17.32 -8.55 15.48
CA CYS A 196 -16.38 -8.41 14.37
C CYS A 196 -15.48 -9.65 14.23
N ASP A 197 -14.94 -10.13 15.35
CA ASP A 197 -14.06 -11.31 15.39
C ASP A 197 -14.78 -12.59 15.00
N GLN A 198 -16.03 -12.78 15.43
CA GLN A 198 -16.85 -13.90 15.00
C GLN A 198 -17.11 -13.90 13.49
N LEU A 199 -17.46 -12.74 12.91
CA LEU A 199 -17.68 -12.61 11.47
C LEU A 199 -16.41 -12.94 10.68
N MET A 200 -15.31 -12.28 11.00
CA MET A 200 -14.05 -12.47 10.28
C MET A 200 -13.47 -13.87 10.52
N GLY A 201 -13.66 -14.43 11.72
CA GLY A 201 -13.28 -15.80 12.05
C GLY A 201 -14.05 -16.84 11.22
N ALA A 202 -15.36 -16.65 11.03
CA ALA A 202 -16.15 -17.52 10.16
C ALA A 202 -15.65 -17.50 8.71
N LEU A 203 -15.32 -16.32 8.17
CA LEU A 203 -14.73 -16.19 6.84
C LEU A 203 -13.36 -16.86 6.74
N ARG A 204 -12.49 -16.71 7.76
CA ARG A 204 -11.17 -17.37 7.79
C ARG A 204 -11.30 -18.90 7.84
N ASN A 205 -12.21 -19.42 8.65
CA ASN A 205 -12.45 -20.87 8.72
C ASN A 205 -12.96 -21.43 7.39
N ASP A 206 -13.87 -20.73 6.71
CA ASP A 206 -14.30 -21.10 5.35
C ASP A 206 -13.15 -21.01 4.33
N ALA A 207 -12.22 -20.07 4.50
CA ALA A 207 -11.01 -19.96 3.68
C ALA A 207 -10.02 -21.12 3.84
N LEU A 208 -9.86 -21.60 5.07
CA LEU A 208 -8.93 -22.68 5.38
C LEU A 208 -9.49 -24.08 5.06
N THR A 209 -10.80 -24.24 5.02
CA THR A 209 -11.46 -25.54 4.80
C THR A 209 -11.79 -25.81 3.33
N LYS A 210 -11.78 -24.78 2.48
CA LYS A 210 -12.03 -24.87 1.03
C LYS A 210 -10.84 -24.24 0.29
N PRO A 211 -9.73 -24.99 0.16
CA PRO A 211 -8.53 -24.53 -0.53
C PRO A 211 -8.72 -24.41 -2.04
#